data_AF-A0A938A7K0-F1
#
_entry.id   AF-A0A938A7K0-F1
#
_cell.length_a   1.000
_cell.length_b   1.000
_cell.length_c   1.000
_cell.angle_alpha   90.00
_cell.angle_beta   90.00
_cell.angle_gamma   90.00
#
_symmetry.space_group_name_H-M   'P 1'
#
loop_
_entity.id
_entity.type
_entity.pdbx_description
1 polymer ?
#
loop_
_entity_poly.entity_id
_entity_poly.type
_entity_poly.pdbx_seq_one_letter_code
_entity_poly.pdbx_strand_id
1 'polypeptide(L)'
;MSLTGNEELFPKSGDSQFDYALAHTLSAMSELLHVLPGFCYFDDSEGENAYATNRVRLNRGDGTVLFGKGLLRRLMRQKEHPDVSVAAVCAHEFGHILQYKRGLTQIVGAGQPTVKRVELQADFFAGYFAGVRKLSRPQFPAAVFALTQYNFGDNMVNSPKHHGRPDERAAAIVQGFEAGFRERRSLDQAIGISINYVKQL
;
A
#
# COMPACT_ATOMS: atom_id res chain seq x y z
N MET A 1 15.08 12.04 -2.52
CA MET A 1 13.91 12.94 -2.49
C MET A 1 13.55 13.38 -1.07
N SER A 2 13.30 14.67 -0.84
CA SER A 2 12.70 15.20 0.40
C SER A 2 11.22 15.49 0.12
N LEU A 3 10.32 14.71 0.70
CA LEU A 3 8.87 14.96 0.61
C LEU A 3 8.54 16.20 1.45
N THR A 4 7.97 17.23 0.84
CA THR A 4 7.68 18.52 1.48
C THR A 4 6.22 18.61 1.95
N GLY A 5 5.34 17.79 1.40
CA GLY A 5 3.89 17.85 1.60
C GLY A 5 3.19 18.94 0.79
N ASN A 6 3.93 19.68 -0.04
CA ASN A 6 3.44 20.77 -0.91
C ASN A 6 3.70 20.48 -2.40
N GLU A 7 3.90 19.21 -2.76
CA GLU A 7 4.15 18.76 -4.12
C GLU A 7 3.04 19.21 -5.07
N GLU A 8 3.36 19.55 -6.31
CA GLU A 8 2.33 19.81 -7.32
C GLU A 8 1.51 18.54 -7.58
N LEU A 9 0.18 18.70 -7.63
CA LEU A 9 -0.76 17.59 -7.75
C LEU A 9 -1.28 17.48 -9.18
N PHE A 10 -1.05 16.32 -9.79
CA PHE A 10 -1.61 15.99 -11.10
C PHE A 10 -2.76 15.00 -10.93
N PRO A 11 -3.97 15.29 -11.45
CA PRO A 11 -5.13 14.41 -11.26
C PRO A 11 -5.11 13.17 -12.16
N LYS A 12 -4.21 13.09 -13.15
CA LYS A 12 -4.20 12.07 -14.20
C LYS A 12 -2.78 11.56 -14.47
N SER A 13 -2.67 10.29 -14.86
CA SER A 13 -1.38 9.71 -15.26
C SER A 13 -0.92 10.21 -16.62
N GLY A 14 -1.87 10.52 -17.50
CA GLY A 14 -1.66 10.75 -18.94
C GLY A 14 -2.25 9.65 -19.82
N ASP A 15 -2.71 8.54 -19.24
CA ASP A 15 -3.45 7.46 -19.90
C ASP A 15 -4.86 7.35 -19.31
N SER A 16 -5.87 7.77 -20.07
CA SER A 16 -7.26 7.80 -19.60
C SER A 16 -7.87 6.41 -19.37
N GLN A 17 -7.45 5.39 -20.13
CA GLN A 17 -7.97 4.03 -19.97
C GLN A 17 -7.41 3.41 -18.70
N PHE A 18 -6.11 3.62 -18.47
CA PHE A 18 -5.47 3.21 -17.23
C PHE A 18 -6.05 3.94 -16.02
N ASP A 19 -6.21 5.26 -16.08
CA ASP A 19 -6.80 6.06 -14.99
C ASP A 19 -8.20 5.53 -14.60
N TYR A 20 -9.02 5.19 -15.60
CA TYR A 20 -10.35 4.61 -15.37
C TYR A 20 -10.28 3.23 -14.71
N ALA A 21 -9.41 2.34 -15.20
CA ALA A 21 -9.23 1.01 -14.62
C ALA A 21 -8.68 1.06 -13.18
N LEU A 22 -7.74 1.96 -12.93
CA LEU A 22 -7.18 2.20 -11.61
C LEU A 22 -8.25 2.74 -10.65
N ALA A 23 -9.08 3.70 -11.09
CA ALA A 23 -10.16 4.25 -10.26
C ALA A 23 -11.13 3.17 -9.74
N HIS A 24 -11.48 2.18 -10.55
CA HIS A 24 -12.27 1.01 -10.11
C HIS A 24 -11.57 0.18 -9.03
N THR A 25 -10.25 0.04 -9.15
CA THR A 25 -9.44 -0.68 -8.17
C THR A 25 -9.32 0.11 -6.86
N LEU A 26 -9.11 1.43 -6.93
CA LEU A 26 -9.08 2.32 -5.78
C LEU A 26 -10.44 2.38 -5.06
N SER A 27 -11.56 2.31 -5.79
CA SER A 27 -12.90 2.20 -5.18
C SER A 27 -13.03 0.91 -4.39
N ALA A 28 -12.61 -0.23 -4.97
CA ALA A 28 -12.64 -1.51 -4.27
C ALA A 28 -11.75 -1.53 -3.01
N MET A 29 -10.59 -0.86 -3.04
CA MET A 29 -9.74 -0.70 -1.85
C MET A 29 -10.42 0.18 -0.79
N SER A 30 -11.05 1.29 -1.21
CA SER A 30 -11.78 2.21 -0.33
C SER A 30 -12.91 1.50 0.40
N GLU A 31 -13.70 0.72 -0.35
CA GLU A 31 -14.80 -0.09 0.16
C GLU A 31 -14.31 -1.17 1.12
N LEU A 32 -13.26 -1.92 0.75
CA LEU A 32 -12.78 -3.02 1.59
C LEU A 32 -12.14 -2.54 2.90
N LEU A 33 -11.33 -1.48 2.84
CA LEU A 33 -10.57 -0.97 3.97
C LEU A 33 -11.34 0.10 4.76
N HIS A 34 -12.58 0.43 4.34
CA HIS A 34 -13.40 1.47 4.95
C HIS A 34 -12.66 2.83 5.06
N VAL A 35 -11.93 3.21 4.01
CA VAL A 35 -11.20 4.48 3.89
C VAL A 35 -11.59 5.22 2.62
N LEU A 36 -11.45 6.54 2.63
CA LEU A 36 -11.74 7.41 1.50
C LEU A 36 -10.64 8.48 1.36
N PRO A 37 -9.42 8.10 0.94
CA PRO A 37 -8.38 9.08 0.66
C PRO A 37 -8.60 9.77 -0.69
N GLY A 38 -8.03 10.96 -0.83
CA GLY A 38 -7.72 11.53 -2.14
C GLY A 38 -6.61 10.71 -2.83
N PHE A 39 -6.62 10.65 -4.15
CA PHE A 39 -5.55 10.05 -4.94
C PHE A 39 -5.11 11.02 -6.03
N CYS A 40 -3.81 11.23 -6.17
CA CYS A 40 -3.23 12.08 -7.20
C CYS A 40 -1.81 11.64 -7.52
N TYR A 41 -1.30 12.12 -8.63
CA TYR A 41 0.08 11.95 -9.04
C TYR A 41 0.92 13.17 -8.68
N PHE A 42 2.23 12.98 -8.55
CA PHE A 42 3.21 14.06 -8.37
C PHE A 42 4.48 13.78 -9.17
N ASP A 43 5.32 14.81 -9.31
CA ASP A 43 6.65 14.67 -9.89
C ASP A 43 7.63 14.13 -8.86
N ASP A 44 8.13 12.92 -9.10
CA ASP A 44 9.11 12.16 -8.31
C ASP A 44 10.43 11.98 -9.07
N SER A 45 10.78 12.90 -9.98
CA SER A 45 12.04 12.86 -10.75
C SER A 45 13.30 12.80 -9.88
N GLU A 46 13.24 13.32 -8.66
CA GLU A 46 14.31 13.32 -7.63
C GLU A 46 14.39 12.02 -6.80
N GLY A 47 13.59 11.01 -7.16
CA GLY A 47 13.58 9.68 -6.56
C GLY A 47 12.20 9.05 -6.59
N GLU A 48 12.07 7.96 -7.36
CA GLU A 48 10.80 7.28 -7.60
C GLU A 48 10.11 6.88 -6.28
N ASN A 49 8.88 7.33 -6.06
CA ASN A 49 8.18 7.08 -4.80
C ASN A 49 6.64 7.09 -4.91
N ALA A 50 5.98 6.46 -3.94
CA ALA A 50 4.58 6.68 -3.61
C ALA A 50 4.49 6.86 -2.08
N TYR A 51 3.52 7.61 -1.59
CA TYR A 51 3.31 7.74 -0.15
C TYR A 51 1.89 8.19 0.20
N ALA A 52 1.46 7.81 1.40
CA ALA A 52 0.23 8.26 2.04
C ALA A 52 0.51 9.32 3.11
N THR A 53 -0.36 10.31 3.21
CA THR A 53 -0.39 11.30 4.29
C THR A 53 -1.78 11.43 4.88
N ASN A 54 -1.85 11.74 6.18
CA ASN A 54 -3.11 12.10 6.85
C ASN A 54 -3.60 13.52 6.50
N ARG A 55 -2.80 14.30 5.75
CA ARG A 55 -3.24 15.61 5.24
C ARG A 55 -4.26 15.41 4.12
N VAL A 56 -5.42 16.05 4.27
CA VAL A 56 -6.45 16.13 3.23
C VAL A 56 -6.06 17.21 2.23
N ARG A 57 -5.64 16.81 1.02
CA ARG A 57 -5.21 17.72 -0.06
C ARG A 57 -6.20 17.79 -1.22
N LEU A 58 -7.26 16.98 -1.16
CA LEU A 58 -8.32 16.85 -2.15
C LEU A 58 -9.68 16.75 -1.42
N ASN A 59 -10.80 16.75 -2.14
CA ASN A 59 -12.15 16.74 -1.56
C ASN A 59 -12.57 15.37 -0.94
N ARG A 60 -11.68 14.67 -0.24
CA ARG A 60 -11.90 13.34 0.38
C ARG A 60 -11.27 13.28 1.78
N GLY A 61 -11.93 12.62 2.73
CA GLY A 61 -11.76 12.92 4.16
C GLY A 61 -10.64 12.21 4.92
N ASP A 62 -10.16 11.04 4.48
CA ASP A 62 -9.27 10.20 5.32
C ASP A 62 -7.76 10.45 5.10
N GLY A 63 -7.39 11.38 4.22
CA GLY A 63 -6.01 11.70 3.86
C GLY A 63 -5.79 11.73 2.35
N THR A 64 -4.53 11.64 1.93
CA THR A 64 -4.15 11.68 0.51
C THR A 64 -3.08 10.64 0.20
N VAL A 65 -3.27 9.90 -0.87
CA VAL A 65 -2.24 9.05 -1.52
C VAL A 65 -1.66 9.81 -2.70
N LEU A 66 -0.34 9.90 -2.73
CA LEU A 66 0.43 10.52 -3.80
C LEU A 66 1.27 9.47 -4.50
N PHE A 67 1.10 9.35 -5.81
CA PHE A 67 1.78 8.36 -6.62
C PHE A 67 2.74 9.02 -7.62
N GLY A 68 4.02 8.72 -7.55
CA GLY A 68 5.03 9.34 -8.41
C GLY A 68 4.90 8.89 -9.87
N LYS A 69 5.00 9.83 -10.82
CA LYS A 69 4.88 9.52 -12.27
C LYS A 69 6.08 8.72 -12.80
N GLY A 70 7.27 8.92 -12.24
CA GLY A 70 8.47 8.12 -12.44
C GLY A 70 8.27 6.69 -11.97
N LEU A 71 7.80 6.51 -10.74
CA LEU A 71 7.46 5.18 -10.22
C LEU A 71 6.41 4.49 -11.08
N LEU A 72 5.34 5.20 -11.47
CA LEU A 72 4.31 4.66 -12.36
C LEU A 72 4.94 4.17 -13.66
N ARG A 73 5.75 5.00 -14.32
CA ARG A 73 6.46 4.62 -15.55
C ARG A 73 7.35 3.39 -15.34
N ARG A 74 8.02 3.26 -14.18
CA ARG A 74 8.83 2.07 -13.87
C ARG A 74 7.98 0.80 -13.80
N LEU A 75 6.89 0.83 -13.02
CA LEU A 75 6.01 -0.33 -12.85
C LEU A 75 5.35 -0.71 -14.17
N MET A 76 4.93 0.28 -14.97
CA MET A 76 4.31 0.04 -16.27
C MET A 76 5.25 -0.54 -17.34
N ARG A 77 6.58 -0.52 -17.12
CA ARG A 77 7.57 -1.20 -18.00
C ARG A 77 7.74 -2.69 -17.69
N GLN A 78 7.15 -3.20 -16.61
CA GLN A 78 7.23 -4.62 -16.28
C GLN A 78 6.49 -5.46 -17.32
N LYS A 79 7.04 -6.64 -17.64
CA LYS A 79 6.46 -7.53 -18.66
C LYS A 79 5.17 -8.20 -18.21
N GLU A 80 5.08 -8.56 -16.93
CA GLU A 80 3.98 -9.35 -16.39
C GLU A 80 3.16 -8.50 -15.43
N HIS A 81 1.87 -8.34 -15.74
CA HIS A 81 0.86 -7.68 -14.89
C HIS A 81 1.26 -6.31 -14.31
N PRO A 82 1.77 -5.36 -15.13
CA PRO A 82 2.24 -4.06 -14.64
C PRO A 82 1.16 -3.25 -13.89
N ASP A 83 -0.09 -3.36 -14.32
CA ASP A 83 -1.26 -2.75 -13.70
C ASP A 83 -1.50 -3.29 -12.28
N VAL A 84 -1.25 -4.58 -12.06
CA VAL A 84 -1.37 -5.23 -10.76
C VAL A 84 -0.23 -4.82 -9.84
N SER A 85 0.98 -4.59 -10.35
CA SER A 85 2.08 -4.01 -9.58
C SER A 85 1.77 -2.59 -9.11
N VAL A 86 1.12 -1.77 -9.93
CA VAL A 86 0.60 -0.46 -9.49
C VAL A 86 -0.46 -0.63 -8.40
N ALA A 87 -1.39 -1.55 -8.59
CA ALA A 87 -2.41 -1.83 -7.57
C ALA A 87 -1.79 -2.32 -6.25
N ALA A 88 -0.70 -3.08 -6.28
CA ALA A 88 0.00 -3.53 -5.07
C ALA A 88 0.59 -2.36 -4.27
N VAL A 89 1.19 -1.38 -4.94
CA VAL A 89 1.70 -0.16 -4.29
C VAL A 89 0.53 0.68 -3.76
N CYS A 90 -0.53 0.89 -4.54
CA CYS A 90 -1.71 1.62 -4.07
C CYS A 90 -2.36 0.96 -2.85
N ALA A 91 -2.45 -0.38 -2.80
CA ALA A 91 -3.04 -1.09 -1.67
C ALA A 91 -2.20 -0.92 -0.39
N HIS A 92 -0.87 -0.86 -0.52
CA HIS A 92 0.04 -0.55 0.58
C HIS A 92 -0.21 0.88 1.10
N GLU A 93 -0.27 1.87 0.21
CA GLU A 93 -0.57 3.26 0.61
C GLU A 93 -1.95 3.42 1.26
N PHE A 94 -2.95 2.68 0.76
CA PHE A 94 -4.26 2.64 1.40
C PHE A 94 -4.21 1.96 2.78
N GLY A 95 -3.31 1.01 2.98
CA GLY A 95 -2.96 0.44 4.29
C GLY A 95 -2.50 1.53 5.26
N HIS A 96 -1.63 2.44 4.83
CA HIS A 96 -1.24 3.59 5.65
C HIS A 96 -2.39 4.55 5.94
N ILE A 97 -3.28 4.82 4.97
CA ILE A 97 -4.49 5.62 5.23
C ILE A 97 -5.36 4.97 6.31
N LEU A 98 -5.53 3.64 6.27
CA LEU A 98 -6.24 2.91 7.31
C LEU A 98 -5.55 3.05 8.67
N GLN A 99 -4.22 2.95 8.70
CA GLN A 99 -3.45 3.15 9.92
C GLN A 99 -3.66 4.55 10.52
N TYR A 100 -3.62 5.60 9.69
CA TYR A 100 -3.89 6.96 10.13
C TYR A 100 -5.30 7.11 10.68
N LYS A 101 -6.31 6.62 9.95
CA LYS A 101 -7.72 6.70 10.33
C LYS A 101 -8.02 5.99 11.66
N ARG A 102 -7.32 4.88 11.93
CA ARG A 102 -7.56 4.03 13.10
C ARG A 102 -6.53 4.20 14.22
N GLY A 103 -5.56 5.12 14.07
CA GLY A 103 -4.48 5.34 15.04
C GLY A 103 -3.56 4.12 15.21
N LEU A 104 -3.40 3.30 14.18
CA LEU A 104 -2.62 2.06 14.26
C LEU A 104 -1.12 2.33 14.23
N THR A 105 -0.68 3.41 13.58
CA THR A 105 0.74 3.80 13.50
C THR A 105 1.35 3.93 14.90
N GLN A 106 0.63 4.55 15.83
CA GLN A 106 1.05 4.71 17.22
C GLN A 106 1.06 3.37 17.97
N ILE A 107 0.16 2.45 17.64
CA ILE A 107 0.05 1.14 18.30
C ILE A 107 1.18 0.20 17.89
N VAL A 108 1.48 0.11 16.59
CA VAL A 108 2.47 -0.83 16.06
C VAL A 108 3.90 -0.27 16.09
N GLY A 109 4.04 1.06 16.00
CA GLY A 109 5.32 1.75 16.10
C GLY A 109 5.80 1.99 17.55
N ALA A 110 4.97 1.75 18.56
CA ALA A 110 5.33 1.99 19.96
C ALA A 110 6.61 1.23 20.35
N GLY A 111 7.61 1.98 20.83
CA GLY A 111 8.89 1.43 21.30
C GLY A 111 9.77 0.84 20.20
N GLN A 112 9.51 1.13 18.93
CA GLN A 112 10.33 0.68 17.81
C GLN A 112 11.32 1.75 17.35
N PRO A 113 12.60 1.39 17.09
CA PRO A 113 13.59 2.33 16.58
C PRO A 113 13.44 2.62 15.08
N THR A 114 12.62 1.85 14.37
CA THR A 114 12.41 1.94 12.92
C THR A 114 10.93 1.92 12.56
N VAL A 115 10.61 2.32 11.32
CA VAL A 115 9.25 2.26 10.77
C VAL A 115 8.80 0.86 10.35
N LYS A 116 9.68 -0.15 10.45
CA LYS A 116 9.45 -1.52 9.94
C LYS A 116 8.06 -2.09 10.26
N ARG A 117 7.61 -2.01 11.51
CA ARG A 117 6.29 -2.58 11.89
C ARG A 117 5.11 -1.85 11.25
N VAL A 118 5.23 -0.56 11.01
CA VAL A 118 4.22 0.24 10.32
C VAL A 118 4.15 -0.17 8.86
N GLU A 119 5.30 -0.29 8.19
CA GLU A 119 5.42 -0.69 6.79
C GLU A 119 4.93 -2.13 6.55
N LEU A 120 5.37 -3.08 7.38
CA LEU A 120 4.92 -4.48 7.27
C LEU A 120 3.43 -4.64 7.55
N GLN A 121 2.83 -3.78 8.38
CA GLN A 121 1.38 -3.81 8.58
C GLN A 121 0.64 -3.25 7.35
N ALA A 122 1.19 -2.23 6.67
CA ALA A 122 0.66 -1.75 5.40
C ALA A 122 0.75 -2.82 4.30
N ASP A 123 1.85 -3.58 4.25
CA ASP A 123 2.00 -4.77 3.39
C ASP A 123 0.96 -5.84 3.71
N PHE A 124 0.70 -6.11 4.99
CA PHE A 124 -0.38 -7.01 5.39
C PHE A 124 -1.73 -6.55 4.81
N PHE A 125 -2.08 -5.26 4.90
CA PHE A 125 -3.35 -4.76 4.36
C PHE A 125 -3.40 -4.84 2.83
N ALA A 126 -2.28 -4.64 2.14
CA ALA A 126 -2.17 -4.85 0.70
C ALA A 126 -2.43 -6.32 0.33
N GLY A 127 -1.87 -7.26 1.09
CA GLY A 127 -2.12 -8.69 0.95
C GLY A 127 -3.58 -9.06 1.21
N TYR A 128 -4.18 -8.49 2.26
CA TYR A 128 -5.60 -8.68 2.59
C TYR A 128 -6.51 -8.25 1.44
N PHE A 129 -6.24 -7.10 0.81
CA PHE A 129 -6.93 -6.70 -0.41
C PHE A 129 -6.75 -7.71 -1.54
N ALA A 130 -5.53 -8.18 -1.81
CA ALA A 130 -5.29 -9.16 -2.86
C ALA A 130 -6.04 -10.49 -2.62
N GLY A 131 -6.12 -10.93 -1.36
CA GLY A 131 -6.85 -12.12 -0.95
C GLY A 131 -8.35 -12.00 -1.21
N VAL A 132 -8.97 -10.91 -0.75
CA VAL A 132 -10.40 -10.66 -1.00
C VAL A 132 -10.67 -10.49 -2.50
N ARG A 133 -9.78 -9.80 -3.23
CA ARG A 133 -9.91 -9.63 -4.67
C ARG A 133 -9.88 -10.98 -5.41
N LYS A 134 -9.01 -11.91 -5.00
CA LYS A 134 -8.91 -13.27 -5.54
C LYS A 134 -10.19 -14.08 -5.37
N LEU A 135 -10.94 -13.90 -4.26
CA LEU A 135 -12.25 -14.54 -4.07
C LEU A 135 -13.26 -14.10 -5.14
N SER A 136 -13.32 -12.80 -5.42
CA SER A 136 -14.24 -12.25 -6.45
C SER A 136 -13.76 -12.44 -7.89
N ARG A 137 -12.44 -12.61 -8.08
CA ARG A 137 -11.78 -12.77 -9.38
C ARG A 137 -10.75 -13.88 -9.29
N PRO A 138 -11.15 -15.15 -9.55
CA PRO A 138 -10.24 -16.29 -9.41
C PRO A 138 -8.95 -16.21 -10.23
N GLN A 139 -8.94 -15.43 -11.33
CA GLN A 139 -7.75 -15.21 -12.16
C GLN A 139 -6.90 -14.00 -11.75
N PHE A 140 -7.25 -13.30 -10.66
CA PHE A 140 -6.45 -12.18 -10.17
C PHE A 140 -5.03 -12.66 -9.79
N PRO A 141 -3.95 -12.06 -10.33
CA PRO A 141 -2.59 -12.54 -10.10
C PRO A 141 -2.04 -12.02 -8.77
N ALA A 142 -2.64 -12.47 -7.66
CA ALA A 142 -2.33 -11.99 -6.31
C ALA A 142 -0.86 -12.16 -5.90
N ALA A 143 -0.15 -13.14 -6.46
CA ALA A 143 1.29 -13.33 -6.21
C ALA A 143 2.15 -12.11 -6.63
N VAL A 144 1.67 -11.30 -7.58
CA VAL A 144 2.34 -10.05 -8.01
C VAL A 144 2.46 -9.06 -6.85
N PHE A 145 1.54 -9.08 -5.88
CA PHE A 145 1.63 -8.22 -4.69
C PHE A 145 2.87 -8.55 -3.84
N ALA A 146 3.10 -9.84 -3.59
CA ALA A 146 4.24 -10.30 -2.80
C ALA A 146 5.55 -10.02 -3.53
N LEU A 147 5.61 -10.28 -4.84
CA LEU A 147 6.77 -9.96 -5.67
C LEU A 147 7.05 -8.46 -5.72
N THR A 148 6.00 -7.64 -5.83
CA THR A 148 6.14 -6.18 -5.87
C THR A 148 6.75 -5.68 -4.56
N GLN A 149 6.20 -6.05 -3.40
CA GLN A 149 6.73 -5.57 -2.12
C GLN A 149 8.07 -6.17 -1.74
N TYR A 150 8.36 -7.41 -2.16
CA TYR A 150 9.71 -7.99 -2.08
C TYR A 150 10.75 -7.06 -2.73
N ASN A 151 10.46 -6.55 -3.93
CA ASN A 151 11.36 -5.68 -4.68
C ASN A 151 11.54 -4.28 -4.07
N PHE A 152 10.67 -3.89 -3.13
CA PHE A 152 10.79 -2.64 -2.38
C PHE A 152 11.37 -2.84 -0.96
N GLY A 153 11.76 -4.07 -0.59
CA GLY A 153 12.44 -4.32 0.68
C GLY A 153 13.87 -3.77 0.69
N ASP A 154 14.41 -3.54 1.88
CA ASP A 154 15.77 -3.03 2.08
C ASP A 154 16.52 -3.82 3.17
N ASN A 155 17.86 -3.70 3.21
CA ASN A 155 18.70 -4.35 4.23
C ASN A 155 19.25 -3.36 5.28
N MET A 156 18.67 -2.15 5.36
CA MET A 156 19.17 -1.05 6.20
C MET A 156 18.70 -1.15 7.65
N VAL A 157 18.88 -2.30 8.32
CA VAL A 157 18.24 -2.61 9.62
C VAL A 157 18.51 -1.62 10.76
N ASN A 158 19.59 -0.84 10.68
CA ASN A 158 19.93 0.18 11.69
C ASN A 158 19.43 1.59 11.32
N SER A 159 18.74 1.74 10.18
CA SER A 159 18.16 3.00 9.74
C SER A 159 16.77 3.19 10.34
N PRO A 160 16.43 4.36 10.89
CA PRO A 160 15.05 4.67 11.30
C PRO A 160 14.04 4.52 10.14
N LYS A 161 14.51 4.64 8.90
CA LYS A 161 13.75 4.44 7.66
C LYS A 161 13.81 3.01 7.12
N HIS A 162 14.17 2.03 7.94
CA HIS A 162 14.13 0.62 7.52
C HIS A 162 12.68 0.18 7.36
N HIS A 163 12.30 -0.20 6.12
CA HIS A 163 10.92 -0.59 5.80
C HIS A 163 10.66 -2.08 6.02
N GLY A 164 11.72 -2.87 6.21
CA GLY A 164 11.68 -4.32 6.28
C GLY A 164 12.49 -4.95 5.15
N ARG A 165 13.02 -6.14 5.43
CA ARG A 165 13.75 -6.95 4.45
C ARG A 165 12.81 -7.46 3.36
N PRO A 166 13.31 -7.73 2.14
CA PRO A 166 12.49 -8.26 1.05
C PRO A 166 11.59 -9.44 1.42
N ASP A 167 12.12 -10.40 2.19
CA ASP A 167 11.41 -11.57 2.69
C ASP A 167 10.36 -11.22 3.74
N GLU A 168 10.65 -10.31 4.67
CA GLU A 168 9.67 -9.80 5.65
C GLU A 168 8.48 -9.13 4.95
N ARG A 169 8.75 -8.29 3.94
CA ARG A 169 7.73 -7.59 3.15
C ARG A 169 6.83 -8.56 2.39
N ALA A 170 7.43 -9.54 1.70
CA ALA A 170 6.69 -10.59 1.02
C ALA A 170 5.85 -11.45 1.99
N ALA A 171 6.43 -11.81 3.15
CA ALA A 171 5.74 -12.59 4.17
C ALA A 171 4.52 -11.86 4.73
N ALA A 172 4.62 -10.55 4.96
CA ALA A 172 3.51 -9.73 5.43
C ALA A 172 2.33 -9.73 4.43
N ILE A 173 2.63 -9.59 3.13
CA ILE A 173 1.63 -9.73 2.07
C ILE A 173 0.95 -11.10 2.12
N VAL A 174 1.72 -12.19 2.26
CA VAL A 174 1.17 -13.55 2.32
C VAL A 174 0.25 -13.73 3.53
N GLN A 175 0.64 -13.22 4.70
CA GLN A 175 -0.21 -13.28 5.91
C GLN A 175 -1.54 -12.52 5.71
N GLY A 176 -1.47 -11.33 5.12
CA GLY A 176 -2.67 -10.58 4.75
C GLY A 176 -3.56 -11.34 3.77
N PHE A 177 -2.95 -11.91 2.72
CA PHE A 177 -3.66 -12.69 1.71
C PHE A 177 -4.40 -13.88 2.33
N GLU A 178 -3.77 -14.63 3.23
CA GLU A 178 -4.40 -15.77 3.90
C GLU A 178 -5.59 -15.34 4.77
N ALA A 179 -5.47 -14.23 5.50
CA ALA A 179 -6.56 -13.67 6.29
C ALA A 179 -7.77 -13.30 5.41
N GLY A 180 -7.54 -12.71 4.23
CA GLY A 180 -8.62 -12.31 3.31
C GLY A 180 -9.21 -13.47 2.50
N PHE A 181 -8.36 -14.36 2.00
CA PHE A 181 -8.75 -15.41 1.05
C PHE A 181 -9.19 -16.71 1.73
N ARG A 182 -8.32 -17.28 2.57
CA ARG A 182 -8.55 -18.59 3.18
C ARG A 182 -9.44 -18.48 4.41
N GLU A 183 -9.15 -17.52 5.27
CA GLU A 183 -9.84 -17.36 6.55
C GLU A 183 -11.10 -16.47 6.46
N ARG A 184 -11.23 -15.69 5.38
CA ARG A 184 -12.37 -14.79 5.12
C ARG A 184 -12.66 -13.85 6.29
N ARG A 185 -11.61 -13.31 6.88
CA ARG A 185 -11.68 -12.39 8.02
C ARG A 185 -12.40 -11.11 7.63
N SER A 186 -13.15 -10.53 8.57
CA SER A 186 -13.59 -9.14 8.45
C SER A 186 -12.41 -8.18 8.56
N LEU A 187 -12.59 -6.92 8.15
CA LEU A 187 -11.55 -5.90 8.29
C LEU A 187 -11.08 -5.76 9.75
N ASP A 188 -12.01 -5.74 10.71
CA ASP A 188 -11.66 -5.59 12.13
C ASP A 188 -10.85 -6.79 12.65
N GLN A 189 -11.18 -8.00 12.20
CA GLN A 189 -10.39 -9.20 12.50
C GLN A 189 -9.01 -9.13 11.85
N ALA A 190 -8.92 -8.69 10.59
CA ALA A 190 -7.67 -8.52 9.87
C ALA A 190 -6.76 -7.47 10.53
N ILE A 191 -7.33 -6.37 11.08
CA ILE A 191 -6.60 -5.38 11.89
C ILE A 191 -6.03 -6.04 13.16
N GLY A 192 -6.83 -6.83 13.88
CA GLY A 192 -6.36 -7.53 15.08
C GLY A 192 -5.21 -8.51 14.77
N ILE A 193 -5.34 -9.28 13.69
CA ILE A 193 -4.31 -10.22 13.22
C ILE A 193 -3.03 -9.46 12.83
N SER A 194 -3.15 -8.37 12.06
CA SER A 194 -1.99 -7.62 11.58
C SER A 194 -1.20 -6.98 12.71
N ILE A 195 -1.88 -6.46 13.75
CA ILE A 195 -1.23 -5.93 14.97
C ILE A 195 -0.41 -7.03 15.65
N ASN A 196 -1.01 -8.21 15.85
CA ASN A 196 -0.33 -9.32 16.52
C ASN A 196 0.87 -9.83 15.71
N TYR A 197 0.71 -9.94 14.39
CA TYR A 197 1.75 -10.37 13.47
C TYR A 197 2.98 -9.45 13.54
N VAL A 198 2.82 -8.13 13.32
CA VAL A 198 3.98 -7.23 13.25
C VAL A 198 4.65 -7.00 14.61
N LYS A 199 3.92 -7.17 15.72
CA LYS A 199 4.49 -7.05 17.08
C LYS A 199 5.48 -8.17 17.42
N GLN A 200 5.45 -9.28 16.68
CA GLN A 200 6.38 -10.40 16.83
C GLN A 200 7.68 -10.21 16.02
N LEU A 201 7.75 -9.18 15.18
CA LEU A 201 8.86 -8.87 14.28
C LEU A 201 9.77 -7.75 14.79
#